data_AF-A0A3A9HE58-F1
#
_entry.id   AF-A0A3A9HE58-F1
#
_cell.length_a   1.000
_cell.length_b   1.000
_cell.length_c   1.000
_cell.angle_alpha   90.00
_cell.angle_beta   90.00
_cell.angle_gamma   90.00
#
_symmetry.space_group_name_H-M   'P 1'
#
loop_
_entity.id
_entity.type
_entity.pdbx_description
1 polymer ?
#
loop_
_entity_poly.entity_id
_entity_poly.type
_entity_poly.pdbx_seq_one_letter_code
_entity_poly.pdbx_strand_id
1 'polypeptide(L)'
;MRRRLIGNVCIGIGNPSPVIFDNEWTDNEKFNETAKLFFEDALNSLKDEIIDDIGGFDFKIELEDNRFRILFGMEPSYMYDPYICYCFDSKKEKSYIHKGQSSGYYGSDIKIKSKKSYKRCGKEFRECIDKHWDNLMRCLSEVN
;
A
#
# COMPACT_ATOMS: atom_id res chain seq x y z
N MET A 1 17.96 -6.09 0.97
CA MET A 1 17.48 -6.28 -0.42
C MET A 1 15.96 -6.32 -0.36
N ARG A 2 15.28 -5.30 -0.90
CA ARG A 2 13.82 -5.13 -0.78
C ARG A 2 13.13 -6.26 -1.54
N ARG A 3 12.20 -6.98 -0.89
CA ARG A 3 11.45 -8.09 -1.49
C ARG A 3 10.15 -7.53 -2.06
N ARG A 4 10.04 -7.42 -3.38
CA ARG A 4 8.75 -7.22 -4.06
C ARG A 4 7.98 -8.54 -4.06
N LEU A 5 6.67 -8.48 -3.85
CA LEU A 5 5.84 -9.68 -3.77
C LEU A 5 5.83 -10.49 -5.08
N ILE A 6 6.09 -9.87 -6.25
CA ILE A 6 6.31 -10.58 -7.52
C ILE A 6 7.19 -9.70 -8.42
N GLY A 7 8.21 -10.26 -9.10
CA GLY A 7 8.96 -9.58 -10.18
C GLY A 7 10.38 -9.06 -9.85
N ASN A 8 11.35 -9.50 -10.67
CA ASN A 8 12.80 -9.33 -10.53
C ASN A 8 13.36 -7.93 -10.90
N VAL A 9 12.54 -6.88 -10.94
CA VAL A 9 13.03 -5.53 -11.27
C VAL A 9 13.23 -4.74 -9.99
N CYS A 10 14.48 -4.66 -9.53
CA CYS A 10 14.90 -3.81 -8.43
C CYS A 10 14.92 -2.33 -8.86
N ILE A 11 13.77 -1.69 -9.03
CA ILE A 11 13.69 -0.21 -9.13
C ILE A 11 13.60 0.33 -7.70
N GLY A 12 14.73 0.29 -7.02
CA GLY A 12 14.84 0.72 -5.64
C GLY A 12 16.28 0.94 -5.25
N ILE A 13 17.08 1.47 -6.17
CA ILE A 13 18.45 1.90 -5.88
C ILE A 13 18.40 3.38 -5.48
N GLY A 14 18.44 3.62 -4.17
CA GLY A 14 19.14 4.77 -3.59
C GLY A 14 18.36 6.05 -3.30
N ASN A 15 17.40 6.05 -2.37
CA ASN A 15 17.10 7.30 -1.64
C ASN A 15 17.55 7.21 -0.18
N PRO A 16 18.21 8.25 0.35
CA PRO A 16 18.25 8.48 1.79
C PRO A 16 16.82 8.64 2.30
N SER A 17 16.57 8.16 3.50
CA SER A 17 15.36 8.42 4.28
C SER A 17 14.82 9.85 4.08
N PRO A 18 13.48 10.06 4.01
CA PRO A 18 12.42 9.09 4.30
C PRO A 18 11.87 8.34 3.08
N VAL A 19 11.51 7.07 3.29
CA VAL A 19 10.80 6.19 2.34
C VAL A 19 9.39 5.93 2.89
N ILE A 20 8.36 5.99 2.05
CA ILE A 20 6.96 5.74 2.43
C ILE A 20 6.67 4.24 2.54
N PHE A 21 7.22 3.43 1.63
CA PHE A 21 7.05 1.98 1.60
C PHE A 21 8.35 1.26 1.99
N ASP A 22 8.51 0.99 3.28
CA ASP A 22 9.70 0.31 3.83
C ASP A 22 9.75 -1.19 3.52
N ASN A 23 8.62 -1.79 3.14
CA ASN A 23 8.41 -3.22 2.94
C ASN A 23 8.69 -4.07 4.19
N GLU A 24 8.56 -3.47 5.37
CA GLU A 24 8.75 -4.17 6.63
C GLU A 24 7.45 -4.84 7.10
N TRP A 25 7.58 -6.09 7.55
CA TRP A 25 6.51 -6.80 8.23
C TRP A 25 6.48 -6.43 9.70
N THR A 26 5.32 -6.58 10.33
CA THR A 26 5.14 -6.30 11.75
C THR A 26 5.63 -7.48 12.60
N ASP A 27 5.74 -7.31 13.92
CA ASP A 27 6.00 -8.43 14.83
C ASP A 27 4.76 -9.35 15.04
N ASN A 28 3.60 -9.00 14.48
CA ASN A 28 2.38 -9.79 14.57
C ASN A 28 2.26 -10.73 13.35
N GLU A 29 2.74 -11.97 13.50
CA GLU A 29 2.74 -12.98 12.44
C GLU A 29 1.33 -13.27 11.88
N LYS A 30 0.31 -13.38 12.75
CA LYS A 30 -1.08 -13.63 12.33
C LYS A 30 -1.61 -12.49 11.46
N PHE A 31 -1.31 -11.24 11.84
CA PHE A 31 -1.67 -10.07 11.05
C PHE A 31 -0.95 -10.10 9.70
N ASN A 32 0.35 -10.41 9.68
CA ASN A 32 1.14 -10.47 8.46
C ASN A 32 0.60 -11.52 7.47
N GLU A 33 0.24 -12.72 7.93
CA GLU A 33 -0.38 -13.74 7.06
C GLU A 33 -1.71 -13.27 6.47
N THR A 34 -2.53 -12.61 7.27
CA THR A 34 -3.81 -12.03 6.79
C THR A 34 -3.56 -10.89 5.80
N ALA A 35 -2.55 -10.06 6.03
CA ALA A 35 -2.15 -8.99 5.13
C ALA A 35 -1.61 -9.51 3.79
N LYS A 36 -0.92 -10.66 3.76
CA LYS A 36 -0.51 -11.32 2.51
C LYS A 36 -1.71 -11.68 1.64
N LEU A 37 -2.73 -12.31 2.21
CA LEU A 37 -3.97 -12.64 1.50
C LEU A 37 -4.67 -11.38 0.97
N PHE A 38 -4.67 -10.31 1.77
CA PHE A 38 -5.16 -9.01 1.32
C PHE A 38 -4.37 -8.49 0.11
N PHE A 39 -3.03 -8.55 0.15
CA PHE A 39 -2.18 -8.08 -0.95
C PHE A 39 -2.38 -8.90 -2.24
N GLU A 40 -2.51 -10.21 -2.13
CA GLU A 40 -2.80 -11.09 -3.29
C GLU A 40 -4.13 -10.72 -3.94
N ASP A 41 -5.18 -10.52 -3.15
CA ASP A 41 -6.48 -10.10 -3.66
C ASP A 41 -6.43 -8.67 -4.24
N ALA A 42 -5.68 -7.77 -3.62
CA ALA A 42 -5.51 -6.39 -4.10
C ALA A 42 -4.84 -6.36 -5.47
N LEU A 43 -3.77 -7.14 -5.68
CA LEU A 43 -3.12 -7.30 -6.99
C LEU A 43 -4.11 -7.79 -8.05
N ASN A 44 -4.93 -8.80 -7.72
CA ASN A 44 -5.87 -9.37 -8.68
C ASN A 44 -7.09 -8.47 -8.96
N SER A 45 -7.51 -7.66 -7.99
CA SER A 45 -8.80 -6.94 -8.04
C SER A 45 -8.68 -5.50 -8.50
N LEU A 46 -7.59 -4.80 -8.17
CA LEU A 46 -7.50 -3.35 -8.40
C LEU A 46 -7.21 -2.98 -9.86
N LYS A 47 -6.67 -3.91 -10.66
CA LYS A 47 -6.38 -3.75 -12.10
C LYS A 47 -5.75 -2.39 -12.43
N ASP A 48 -4.69 -2.06 -11.70
CA ASP A 48 -3.97 -0.80 -11.91
C ASP A 48 -2.83 -1.05 -12.90
N GLU A 49 -2.97 -0.51 -14.11
CA GLU A 49 -2.03 -0.72 -15.22
C GLU A 49 -0.56 -0.49 -14.82
N ILE A 50 -0.29 0.50 -13.96
CA ILE A 50 1.09 0.81 -13.55
C ILE A 50 1.63 -0.28 -12.61
N ILE A 51 0.79 -0.77 -11.68
CA ILE A 51 1.16 -1.86 -10.77
C ILE A 51 1.32 -3.17 -11.54
N ASP A 52 0.43 -3.41 -12.50
CA ASP A 52 0.44 -4.61 -13.35
C ASP A 52 1.70 -4.62 -14.24
N ASP A 53 2.07 -3.48 -14.84
CA ASP A 53 3.26 -3.34 -15.69
C ASP A 53 4.57 -3.59 -14.94
N ILE A 54 4.67 -3.12 -13.69
CA ILE A 54 5.88 -3.33 -12.85
C ILE A 54 5.87 -4.68 -12.13
N GLY A 55 4.76 -5.41 -12.21
CA GLY A 55 4.58 -6.75 -11.64
C GLY A 55 4.32 -6.78 -10.12
N GLY A 56 3.99 -5.65 -9.49
CA GLY A 56 3.73 -5.62 -8.05
C GLY A 56 3.77 -4.24 -7.43
N PHE A 57 3.81 -4.19 -6.10
CA PHE A 57 3.91 -2.94 -5.34
C PHE A 57 4.84 -3.08 -4.14
N ASP A 58 5.26 -1.94 -3.62
CA ASP A 58 5.86 -1.81 -2.30
C ASP A 58 4.77 -1.52 -1.25
N PHE A 59 5.03 -1.81 0.02
CA PHE A 59 4.07 -1.61 1.11
C PHE A 59 4.70 -1.08 2.40
N LYS A 60 3.84 -0.62 3.32
CA LYS A 60 4.15 -0.32 4.72
C LYS A 60 2.98 -0.72 5.60
N ILE A 61 3.26 -1.31 6.75
CA ILE A 61 2.23 -1.68 7.74
C ILE A 61 2.54 -0.95 9.06
N GLU A 62 1.56 -0.22 9.56
CA GLU A 62 1.61 0.46 10.86
C GLU A 62 0.56 -0.17 11.78
N LEU A 63 1.00 -0.72 12.92
CA LEU A 63 0.11 -1.20 13.98
C LEU A 63 0.21 -0.28 15.19
N GLU A 64 -0.94 0.11 15.74
CA GLU A 64 -1.03 0.98 16.92
C GLU A 64 -2.33 0.63 17.66
N ASP A 65 -2.28 0.18 18.92
CA ASP A 65 -3.43 -0.03 19.82
C ASP A 65 -4.76 -0.37 19.14
N ASN A 66 -4.96 -1.65 18.78
CA ASN A 66 -6.16 -2.15 18.09
C ASN A 66 -6.50 -1.43 16.77
N ARG A 67 -5.53 -0.75 16.16
CA ARG A 67 -5.63 -0.13 14.84
C ARG A 67 -4.49 -0.62 13.95
N PHE A 68 -4.79 -0.67 12.67
CA PHE A 68 -3.80 -0.83 11.62
C PHE A 68 -3.95 0.27 10.58
N ARG A 69 -2.85 0.50 9.86
CA ARG A 69 -2.83 1.15 8.56
C ARG A 69 -1.90 0.39 7.64
N ILE A 70 -2.43 -0.05 6.51
CA ILE A 70 -1.66 -0.67 5.42
C ILE A 70 -1.59 0.33 4.28
N LEU A 71 -0.37 0.74 3.93
CA LEU A 71 -0.09 1.52 2.73
C LEU A 71 0.53 0.60 1.70
N PHE A 72 0.13 0.72 0.44
CA PHE A 72 0.75 -0.02 -0.66
C PHE A 72 0.65 0.72 -1.98
N GLY A 73 1.59 0.49 -2.87
CA GLY A 73 1.62 1.10 -4.20
C GLY A 73 3.03 1.27 -4.72
N MET A 74 3.29 2.39 -5.38
CA MET A 74 4.57 2.66 -6.02
C MET A 74 5.08 4.04 -5.65
N GLU A 75 6.31 4.05 -5.12
CA GLU A 75 7.07 5.27 -4.92
C GLU A 75 7.88 5.63 -6.17
N PRO A 76 7.92 6.92 -6.54
CA PRO A 76 8.73 7.35 -7.67
C PRO A 76 10.22 7.29 -7.36
N SER A 77 11.02 6.81 -8.31
CA SER A 77 12.49 6.82 -8.20
C SER A 77 13.10 8.06 -8.85
N TYR A 78 12.49 8.55 -9.92
CA TYR A 78 12.97 9.68 -10.70
C TYR A 78 11.93 10.78 -10.83
N MET A 79 12.39 11.95 -11.27
CA MET A 79 11.50 13.04 -11.65
C MET A 79 10.53 12.54 -12.74
N TYR A 80 9.26 12.92 -12.60
CA TYR A 80 8.15 12.51 -13.47
C TYR A 80 7.69 11.06 -13.34
N ASP A 81 8.30 10.24 -12.49
CA ASP A 81 7.76 8.91 -12.22
C ASP A 81 6.35 9.00 -11.59
N PRO A 82 5.47 8.04 -11.89
CA PRO A 82 4.17 7.96 -11.24
C PRO A 82 4.31 7.75 -9.74
N TYR A 83 3.37 8.30 -8.98
CA TYR A 83 3.17 7.95 -7.58
C TYR A 83 1.77 7.35 -7.41
N ILE A 84 1.70 6.20 -6.72
CA ILE A 84 0.44 5.55 -6.38
C ILE A 84 0.51 5.11 -4.93
N CYS A 85 -0.49 5.48 -4.14
CA CYS A 85 -0.63 5.04 -2.77
C CYS A 85 -2.09 4.70 -2.49
N TYR A 86 -2.32 3.43 -2.25
CA TYR A 86 -3.52 2.90 -1.64
C TYR A 86 -3.32 2.87 -0.13
N CYS A 87 -4.32 3.35 0.60
CA CYS A 87 -4.33 3.30 2.05
C CYS A 87 -5.56 2.52 2.50
N PHE A 88 -5.30 1.45 3.25
CA PHE A 88 -6.30 0.71 3.99
C PHE A 88 -6.13 0.98 5.49
N ASP A 89 -7.04 1.76 6.05
CA ASP A 89 -7.06 2.10 7.47
C ASP A 89 -8.10 1.23 8.21
N SER A 90 -7.77 0.86 9.46
CA SER A 90 -8.69 0.20 10.40
C SER A 90 -10.03 0.94 10.55
N LYS A 91 -10.07 2.25 10.31
CA LYS A 91 -11.32 2.98 10.06
C LYS A 91 -11.53 3.09 8.56
N LYS A 92 -12.36 2.22 7.95
CA LYS A 92 -12.62 2.16 6.49
C LYS A 92 -12.82 3.53 5.83
N GLU A 93 -13.54 4.44 6.48
CA GLU A 93 -13.78 5.82 5.98
C GLU A 93 -12.53 6.68 5.82
N LYS A 94 -11.43 6.33 6.49
CA LYS A 94 -10.11 6.95 6.35
C LYS A 94 -9.26 6.33 5.24
N SER A 95 -9.68 5.21 4.67
CA SER A 95 -9.01 4.61 3.51
C SER A 95 -9.10 5.53 2.30
N TYR A 96 -8.08 5.51 1.44
CA TYR A 96 -7.99 6.39 0.29
C TYR A 96 -7.12 5.81 -0.84
N ILE A 97 -7.22 6.45 -2.00
CA ILE A 97 -6.29 6.28 -3.12
C ILE A 97 -5.74 7.66 -3.46
N HIS A 98 -4.42 7.80 -3.37
CA HIS A 98 -3.68 8.96 -3.85
C HIS A 98 -2.90 8.57 -5.09
N LYS A 99 -3.06 9.35 -6.16
CA LYS A 99 -2.22 9.25 -7.36
C LYS A 99 -1.58 10.59 -7.65
N GLY A 100 -0.33 10.56 -8.06
CA GLY A 100 0.45 11.75 -8.28
C GLY A 100 1.60 11.50 -9.24
N GLN A 101 2.53 12.44 -9.24
CA GLN A 101 3.75 12.35 -10.03
C GLN A 101 4.87 13.05 -9.27
N SER A 102 6.08 12.50 -9.35
CA SER A 102 7.25 13.15 -8.77
C SER A 102 7.65 14.41 -9.56
N SER A 103 7.97 15.47 -8.84
CA SER A 103 8.66 16.67 -9.35
C SER A 103 10.12 16.72 -8.88
N GLY A 104 10.50 15.86 -7.93
CA GLY A 104 11.87 15.67 -7.47
C GLY A 104 12.40 14.27 -7.78
N TYR A 105 13.59 13.97 -7.28
CA TYR A 105 14.13 12.61 -7.34
C TYR A 105 13.71 11.84 -6.11
N TYR A 106 13.52 10.53 -6.30
CA TYR A 106 13.30 9.60 -5.22
C TYR A 106 12.14 9.94 -4.25
N GLY A 107 11.07 10.56 -4.75
CA GLY A 107 9.91 10.91 -3.93
C GLY A 107 10.07 12.12 -3.01
N SER A 108 11.15 12.90 -3.16
CA SER A 108 11.39 14.12 -2.36
C SER A 108 10.37 15.24 -2.60
N ASP A 109 9.62 15.20 -3.71
CA ASP A 109 8.56 16.15 -4.04
C ASP A 109 7.50 15.47 -4.90
N ILE A 110 6.36 15.11 -4.28
CA ILE A 110 5.26 14.40 -4.94
C ILE A 110 4.08 15.34 -5.08
N LYS A 111 3.73 15.66 -6.34
CA LYS A 111 2.52 16.41 -6.65
C LYS A 111 1.33 15.45 -6.78
N ILE A 112 0.45 15.45 -5.79
CA ILE A 112 -0.79 14.68 -5.83
C ILE A 112 -1.73 15.28 -6.89
N LYS A 113 -2.10 14.46 -7.88
CA LYS A 113 -3.01 14.84 -8.98
C LYS A 113 -4.44 14.35 -8.74
N SER A 114 -4.59 13.26 -7.98
CA SER A 114 -5.88 12.66 -7.68
C SER A 114 -5.91 12.19 -6.23
N LYS A 115 -6.99 12.55 -5.54
CA LYS A 115 -7.26 12.15 -4.16
C LYS A 115 -8.69 11.62 -4.07
N LYS A 116 -8.82 10.30 -3.95
CA LYS A 116 -10.11 9.63 -3.78
C LYS A 116 -10.20 9.11 -2.35
N SER A 117 -11.19 9.59 -1.60
CA SER A 117 -11.55 8.99 -0.31
C SER A 117 -12.27 7.65 -0.51
N TYR A 118 -12.46 6.90 0.56
CA TYR A 118 -13.23 5.64 0.58
C TYR A 118 -14.61 5.76 -0.12
N LYS A 119 -15.34 6.85 0.12
CA LYS A 119 -16.65 7.06 -0.54
C LYS A 119 -16.57 7.31 -2.04
N ARG A 120 -15.39 7.66 -2.56
CA ARG A 120 -15.16 8.08 -3.96
C ARG A 120 -14.21 7.16 -4.72
N CYS A 121 -13.64 6.14 -4.08
CA CYS A 121 -12.79 5.16 -4.74
C CYS A 121 -13.63 4.20 -5.60
N GLY A 122 -12.96 3.39 -6.43
CA GLY A 122 -13.60 2.37 -7.27
C GLY A 122 -14.32 1.32 -6.44
N LYS A 123 -15.25 0.60 -7.06
CA LYS A 123 -16.01 -0.46 -6.41
C LYS A 123 -15.07 -1.58 -5.96
N GLU A 124 -14.11 -1.92 -6.80
CA GLU A 124 -13.10 -2.96 -6.62
C GLU A 124 -12.27 -2.73 -5.35
N PHE A 125 -11.85 -1.48 -5.11
CA PHE A 125 -11.09 -1.14 -3.90
C PHE A 125 -11.94 -1.23 -2.64
N ARG A 126 -13.21 -0.79 -2.70
CA ARG A 126 -14.11 -0.93 -1.54
C ARG A 126 -14.39 -2.38 -1.22
N GLU A 127 -14.68 -3.20 -2.24
CA GLU A 127 -14.97 -4.63 -2.05
C GLU A 127 -13.75 -5.38 -1.50
N CYS A 128 -12.54 -5.06 -1.98
CA CYS A 128 -11.30 -5.62 -1.44
C CYS A 128 -11.13 -5.26 0.05
N ILE A 129 -11.34 -3.99 0.41
CA ILE A 129 -11.31 -3.54 1.82
C ILE A 129 -12.36 -4.29 2.65
N ASP A 130 -13.61 -4.31 2.17
CA ASP A 130 -14.73 -4.87 2.91
C ASP A 130 -14.55 -6.37 3.16
N LYS A 131 -14.00 -7.11 2.19
CA LYS A 131 -13.70 -8.54 2.30
C LYS A 131 -12.70 -8.87 3.40
N HIS A 132 -11.68 -8.02 3.59
CA HIS A 132 -10.53 -8.33 4.47
C HIS A 132 -10.58 -7.67 5.84
N TRP A 133 -11.42 -6.64 6.00
CA TRP A 133 -11.42 -5.80 7.20
C TRP A 133 -11.66 -6.58 8.51
N ASP A 134 -12.68 -7.44 8.55
CA ASP A 134 -13.04 -8.17 9.78
C ASP A 134 -11.89 -9.08 10.24
N ASN A 135 -11.23 -9.77 9.31
CA ASN A 135 -10.12 -10.66 9.62
C ASN A 135 -8.91 -9.89 10.15
N LEU A 136 -8.54 -8.78 9.49
CA LEU A 136 -7.43 -7.93 9.92
C LEU A 136 -7.69 -7.32 11.30
N MET A 137 -8.91 -6.85 11.57
CA MET A 137 -9.30 -6.33 12.89
C MET A 137 -9.25 -7.42 13.96
N ARG A 138 -9.70 -8.65 13.65
CA ARG A 138 -9.66 -9.76 14.61
C ARG A 138 -8.23 -10.10 15.03
N CYS A 139 -7.28 -10.09 14.09
CA CYS A 139 -5.86 -10.32 14.38
C CYS A 139 -5.24 -9.32 15.38
N LEU A 140 -5.85 -8.14 15.53
CA LEU A 140 -5.42 -7.16 16.53
C LEU A 140 -6.04 -7.43 17.91
N SER A 141 -7.29 -7.90 17.94
CA SER A 141 -8.00 -8.17 19.19
C SER A 141 -7.50 -9.41 19.94
N GLU A 142 -6.89 -10.38 19.24
CA GLU A 142 -6.37 -11.63 19.82
C GLU A 142 -4.99 -11.50 20.48
N VAL A 143 -4.40 -10.30 20.48
CA VAL A 143 -3.06 -10.02 21.03
C VAL A 143 -3.12 -9.32 22.40
N ASN A 144 -4.34 -9.05 22.90
CA ASN A 144 -4.56 -8.51 24.25
C ASN A 144 -5.00 -9.57 25.25
#